data_AF-A0AB39MN67-F1
#
_entry.id   AF-A0AB39MN67-F1
#
_cell.length_a   1.000
_cell.length_b   1.000
_cell.length_c   1.000
_cell.angle_alpha   90.00
_cell.angle_beta   90.00
_cell.angle_gamma   90.00
#
_symmetry.space_group_name_H-M   'P 1'
#
loop_
_entity.id
_entity.type
_entity.pdbx_description
1 polymer ?
#
loop_
_entity_poly.entity_id
_entity_poly.type
_entity_poly.pdbx_seq_one_letter_code
_entity_poly.pdbx_strand_id
1 'polypeptide(L)'
;MKSIPDHTVLQKIKVGWLAPNTWWPEEWMVEGEPKLRRTLDRRVKLGEPFTDQELADIKHLSSVNPKWLQRVGIGTYEDADTYVGGRFDDWMKLPSGKRVLTATLAFQRQHPHMVQAMAAPPSHPDYTLGRFMTTKSPNIPDDVKEEMKREAYEQIRQTAVDTLHPAGIPADRRHPDADKESTQKWASQDKDAREMLTKVLLILRNGLKLYDAGRKAHMDDHGQDVIRALAHGGRVVIDIPALTDGQSPYDLTDFLGVTQPVPERQDTAGQDQTRQPGPSVTPRDFATHRTKITEDKDGKPGKFQEEGELPAAVKNFFSKAGSKPPLLMGMDIAGGGLGGSDWNGDVILPNGSWGHMLLVFQQPTAKTKGSLLVGIETLAPHAKSPVGYEHKATSSEATANDESVLHGHKGDKVGDGKLKDNSRLVELSDFTQKHSGGNWRAFLDELNQEWVQKLAKTEDGSKEREALYRELVGPRQI
;
A
#
# COMPACT_ATOMS: atom_id res chain seq x y z
N MET A 1 -29.09 18.98 4.67
CA MET A 1 -27.73 19.05 5.26
C MET A 1 -27.62 18.53 6.71
N LYS A 2 -28.69 18.51 7.53
CA LYS A 2 -28.61 17.99 8.91
C LYS A 2 -28.28 16.49 9.01
N SER A 3 -28.50 15.73 7.95
CA SER A 3 -28.22 14.28 7.84
C SER A 3 -26.74 13.94 7.60
N ILE A 4 -25.90 14.92 7.23
CA ILE A 4 -24.50 14.64 6.86
C ILE A 4 -23.71 13.91 7.95
N PRO A 5 -23.87 14.25 9.25
CA PRO A 5 -23.24 13.51 10.34
C PRO A 5 -23.68 12.05 10.47
N ASP A 6 -24.93 11.74 10.13
CA ASP A 6 -25.53 10.41 10.32
C ASP A 6 -24.92 9.35 9.40
N HIS A 7 -24.30 9.80 8.30
CA HIS A 7 -23.69 8.95 7.27
C HIS A 7 -22.16 8.85 7.39
N THR A 8 -21.63 9.09 8.59
CA THR A 8 -20.21 8.88 8.92
C THR A 8 -20.01 7.59 9.70
N VAL A 9 -19.18 6.67 9.20
CA VAL A 9 -18.87 5.41 9.91
C VAL A 9 -17.67 5.60 10.85
N LEU A 10 -16.67 6.38 10.45
CA LEU A 10 -15.54 6.70 11.33
C LEU A 10 -16.01 7.54 12.52
N GLN A 11 -15.88 7.03 13.74
CA GLN A 11 -16.32 7.77 14.95
C GLN A 11 -15.35 8.89 15.35
N LYS A 12 -14.04 8.70 15.19
CA LYS A 12 -13.01 9.69 15.57
C LYS A 12 -11.86 9.68 14.56
N ILE A 13 -11.33 10.86 14.22
CA ILE A 13 -10.09 10.99 13.46
C ILE A 13 -8.91 10.87 14.43
N LYS A 14 -7.90 10.07 14.07
CA LYS A 14 -6.66 9.97 14.83
C LYS A 14 -6.01 11.37 14.96
N VAL A 15 -5.68 11.76 16.18
CA VAL A 15 -5.02 13.04 16.44
C VAL A 15 -3.60 12.95 15.92
N GLY A 16 -3.29 13.71 14.87
CA GLY A 16 -1.93 13.89 14.39
C GLY A 16 -1.31 15.07 15.14
N TRP A 17 -0.28 14.82 15.95
CA TRP A 17 0.40 15.90 16.70
C TRP A 17 1.03 16.96 15.77
N LEU A 18 1.16 16.69 14.46
CA LEU A 18 1.59 17.64 13.40
C LEU A 18 0.47 18.21 12.55
N ALA A 19 -0.78 17.81 12.81
CA ALA A 19 -1.95 18.28 12.10
C ALA A 19 -2.84 19.03 13.11
N PRO A 20 -2.62 20.35 13.34
CA PRO A 20 -3.32 21.12 14.38
C PRO A 20 -4.84 21.11 14.26
N ASN A 21 -5.35 20.99 13.03
CA ASN A 21 -6.77 20.82 12.71
C ASN A 21 -7.35 19.49 13.22
N THR A 22 -6.53 18.56 13.72
CA THR A 22 -6.94 17.28 14.29
C THR A 22 -6.91 17.23 15.82
N TRP A 23 -6.39 18.27 16.49
CA TRP A 23 -6.13 18.25 17.94
C TRP A 23 -7.39 18.40 18.80
N TRP A 24 -8.42 19.06 18.29
CA TRP A 24 -9.63 19.33 19.05
C TRP A 24 -10.65 18.17 18.89
N PRO A 25 -11.13 17.58 19.99
CA PRO A 25 -12.24 16.64 19.94
C PRO A 25 -13.47 17.28 19.29
N GLU A 26 -14.12 16.58 18.35
CA GLU A 26 -15.30 17.10 17.63
C GLU A 26 -16.48 17.37 18.58
N GLU A 27 -16.54 16.61 19.68
CA GLU A 27 -17.44 16.79 20.81
C GLU A 27 -17.27 18.16 21.51
N TRP A 28 -16.15 18.85 21.29
CA TRP A 28 -15.90 20.20 21.82
C TRP A 28 -16.05 21.30 20.75
N MET A 29 -16.34 20.93 19.50
CA MET A 29 -16.56 21.88 18.42
C MET A 29 -17.99 22.43 18.47
N VAL A 30 -18.13 23.75 18.32
CA VAL A 30 -19.43 24.41 18.21
C VAL A 30 -20.12 23.96 16.92
N GLU A 31 -21.43 23.71 17.00
CA GLU A 31 -22.26 23.42 15.83
C GLU A 31 -22.13 24.51 14.77
N GLY A 32 -21.92 24.12 13.51
CA GLY A 32 -21.74 25.07 12.40
C GLY A 32 -20.74 24.60 11.34
N GLU A 33 -20.27 25.53 10.51
CA GLU A 33 -19.40 25.25 9.35
C GLU A 33 -18.12 24.46 9.71
N PRO A 34 -17.40 24.75 10.81
CA PRO A 34 -16.19 24.00 11.18
C PRO A 34 -16.47 22.54 11.56
N LYS A 35 -17.54 22.29 12.32
CA LYS A 35 -17.94 20.93 12.71
C LYS A 35 -18.38 20.12 11.49
N LEU A 36 -19.13 20.74 10.58
CA LEU A 36 -19.52 20.09 9.32
C LEU A 36 -18.31 19.72 8.45
N ARG A 37 -17.30 20.60 8.32
CA ARG A 37 -16.04 20.27 7.63
C ARG A 37 -15.37 19.05 8.26
N ARG A 38 -15.31 19.00 9.59
CA ARG A 38 -14.73 17.87 10.34
C ARG A 38 -15.49 16.56 10.09
N THR A 39 -16.82 16.64 10.05
CA THR A 39 -17.67 15.51 9.68
C THR A 39 -17.37 15.03 8.25
N LEU A 40 -17.19 15.94 7.29
CA LEU A 40 -16.85 15.59 5.91
C LEU A 40 -15.44 14.97 5.79
N ASP A 41 -14.48 15.41 6.62
CA ASP A 41 -13.16 14.76 6.74
C ASP A 41 -13.25 13.32 7.25
N ARG A 42 -14.24 13.00 8.10
CA ARG A 42 -14.53 11.62 8.52
C ARG A 42 -15.20 10.85 7.39
N ARG A 43 -16.18 11.48 6.73
CA ARG A 43 -16.98 10.86 5.67
C ARG A 43 -16.14 10.42 4.48
N VAL A 44 -15.19 11.25 4.03
CA VAL A 44 -14.31 10.91 2.90
C VAL A 44 -13.41 9.69 3.19
N LYS A 45 -13.09 9.42 4.45
CA LYS A 45 -12.21 8.32 4.87
C LYS A 45 -12.92 6.99 5.03
N LEU A 46 -14.13 7.03 5.59
CA LEU A 46 -14.90 5.84 5.92
C LEU A 46 -16.36 6.24 6.17
N GLY A 47 -17.05 6.69 5.13
CA GLY A 47 -18.44 7.11 5.19
C GLY A 47 -19.17 6.79 3.90
N GLU A 48 -20.46 7.09 3.89
CA GLU A 48 -21.33 6.83 2.73
C GLU A 48 -21.24 7.96 1.69
N PRO A 49 -21.52 7.71 0.40
CA PRO A 49 -21.73 8.78 -0.58
C PRO A 49 -22.89 9.70 -0.14
N PHE A 50 -23.01 10.90 -0.73
CA PHE A 50 -24.18 11.73 -0.48
C PHE A 50 -25.45 11.00 -0.92
N THR A 51 -26.47 11.01 -0.05
CA THR A 51 -27.79 10.45 -0.36
C THR A 51 -28.51 11.31 -1.41
N ASP A 52 -29.57 10.77 -2.02
CA ASP A 52 -30.36 11.51 -3.02
C ASP A 52 -30.93 12.82 -2.45
N GLN A 53 -31.36 12.83 -1.18
CA GLN A 53 -31.82 14.04 -0.52
C GLN A 53 -30.68 15.05 -0.30
N GLU A 54 -29.50 14.59 0.11
CA GLU A 54 -28.33 15.47 0.26
C GLU A 54 -27.88 16.04 -1.08
N LEU A 55 -27.92 15.26 -2.16
CA LEU A 55 -27.64 15.73 -3.51
C LEU A 55 -28.68 16.76 -3.98
N ALA A 56 -29.96 16.53 -3.72
CA ALA A 56 -31.02 17.49 -4.02
C ALA A 56 -30.82 18.81 -3.25
N ASP A 57 -30.49 18.73 -1.95
CA ASP A 57 -30.14 19.88 -1.11
C ASP A 57 -28.93 20.63 -1.67
N ILE A 58 -27.84 19.92 -2.04
CA ILE A 58 -26.62 20.51 -2.60
C ILE A 58 -26.92 21.19 -3.94
N LYS A 59 -27.72 20.57 -4.81
CA LYS A 59 -28.13 21.15 -6.09
C LYS A 59 -28.96 22.41 -5.89
N HIS A 60 -29.90 22.40 -4.94
CA HIS A 60 -30.66 23.60 -4.59
C HIS A 60 -29.75 24.71 -4.02
N LEU A 61 -28.87 24.37 -3.07
CA LEU A 61 -27.95 25.31 -2.45
C LEU A 61 -26.91 25.86 -3.43
N SER A 62 -26.59 25.13 -4.51
CA SER A 62 -25.71 25.62 -5.58
C SER A 62 -26.30 26.84 -6.28
N SER A 63 -27.63 26.95 -6.39
CA SER A 63 -28.30 28.12 -6.97
C SER A 63 -28.60 29.21 -5.95
N VAL A 64 -29.02 28.87 -4.73
CA VAL A 64 -29.49 29.87 -3.75
C VAL A 64 -28.42 30.34 -2.76
N ASN A 65 -27.39 29.53 -2.48
CA ASN A 65 -26.31 29.88 -1.54
C ASN A 65 -24.97 29.18 -1.84
N PRO A 66 -24.38 29.38 -3.03
CA PRO A 66 -23.13 28.71 -3.42
C PRO A 66 -21.95 29.09 -2.52
N LYS A 67 -21.93 30.31 -1.97
CA LYS A 67 -20.89 30.78 -1.05
C LYS A 67 -20.83 29.95 0.22
N TRP A 68 -21.99 29.54 0.76
CA TRP A 68 -22.01 28.67 1.94
C TRP A 68 -21.45 27.28 1.62
N LEU A 69 -21.82 26.68 0.48
CA LEU A 69 -21.28 25.39 0.05
C LEU A 69 -19.74 25.40 -0.11
N GLN A 70 -19.20 26.48 -0.68
CA GLN A 70 -17.75 26.69 -0.75
C GLN A 70 -17.13 26.79 0.64
N ARG A 71 -17.75 27.57 1.55
CA ARG A 71 -17.26 27.67 2.92
C ARG A 71 -17.32 26.34 3.66
N VAL A 72 -18.33 25.49 3.50
CA VAL A 72 -18.32 24.19 4.18
C VAL A 72 -17.45 23.14 3.47
N GLY A 73 -16.82 23.50 2.34
CA GLY A 73 -15.89 22.63 1.62
C GLY A 73 -16.57 21.55 0.78
N ILE A 74 -17.83 21.78 0.36
CA ILE A 74 -18.54 20.88 -0.57
C ILE A 74 -18.41 21.40 -2.02
N GLY A 75 -18.44 22.72 -2.19
CA GLY A 75 -18.51 23.33 -3.53
C GLY A 75 -19.90 23.16 -4.18
N THR A 76 -20.06 23.64 -5.40
CA THR A 76 -21.32 23.51 -6.14
C THR A 76 -21.43 22.15 -6.83
N TYR A 77 -22.66 21.77 -7.17
CA TYR A 77 -22.96 20.59 -7.98
C TYR A 77 -22.27 20.67 -9.35
N GLU A 78 -22.42 21.79 -10.05
CA GLU A 78 -21.90 22.00 -11.41
C GLU A 78 -20.37 21.91 -11.46
N ASP A 79 -19.68 22.50 -10.47
CA ASP A 79 -18.23 22.42 -10.38
C ASP A 79 -17.80 20.97 -10.13
N ALA A 80 -18.61 20.14 -9.46
CA ALA A 80 -18.23 18.75 -9.14
C ALA A 80 -18.48 17.87 -10.34
N ASP A 81 -19.63 18.06 -10.98
CA ASP A 81 -20.05 17.41 -12.21
C ASP A 81 -19.05 17.64 -13.37
N THR A 82 -18.48 18.85 -13.45
CA THR A 82 -17.42 19.19 -14.42
C THR A 82 -16.09 18.49 -14.11
N TYR A 83 -15.79 18.25 -12.83
CA TYR A 83 -14.53 17.62 -12.41
C TYR A 83 -14.55 16.09 -12.62
N VAL A 84 -15.73 15.45 -12.59
CA VAL A 84 -15.86 14.00 -12.74
C VAL A 84 -15.20 13.51 -14.03
N GLY A 85 -14.27 12.56 -13.90
CA GLY A 85 -13.50 12.00 -15.01
C GLY A 85 -12.53 12.96 -15.69
N GLY A 86 -12.25 14.12 -15.07
CA GLY A 86 -11.25 15.08 -15.53
C GLY A 86 -9.83 14.69 -15.13
N ARG A 87 -8.93 15.68 -15.05
CA ARG A 87 -7.60 15.49 -14.47
C ARG A 87 -7.64 15.59 -12.95
N PHE A 88 -6.85 14.75 -12.28
CA PHE A 88 -6.84 14.60 -10.84
C PHE A 88 -5.61 15.20 -10.16
N ASP A 89 -4.81 16.03 -10.86
CA ASP A 89 -3.54 16.61 -10.35
C ASP A 89 -3.66 17.38 -9.02
N ASP A 90 -4.87 17.80 -8.66
CA ASP A 90 -5.19 18.52 -7.43
C ASP A 90 -6.20 17.79 -6.54
N TRP A 91 -6.53 16.52 -6.84
CA TRP A 91 -7.54 15.74 -6.13
C TRP A 91 -7.35 15.78 -4.61
N MET A 92 -6.14 15.55 -4.11
CA MET A 92 -5.82 15.58 -2.68
C MET A 92 -5.75 16.98 -2.08
N LYS A 93 -5.79 18.04 -2.90
CA LYS A 93 -5.90 19.44 -2.48
C LYS A 93 -7.36 19.89 -2.38
N LEU A 94 -8.29 19.15 -2.99
CA LEU A 94 -9.71 19.44 -2.89
C LEU A 94 -10.22 19.26 -1.45
N PRO A 95 -11.12 20.14 -0.98
CA PRO A 95 -11.83 19.93 0.27
C PRO A 95 -12.51 18.55 0.32
N SER A 96 -12.55 17.93 1.50
CA SER A 96 -13.11 16.57 1.68
C SER A 96 -14.56 16.48 1.19
N GLY A 97 -15.41 17.47 1.47
CA GLY A 97 -16.79 17.49 0.99
C GLY A 97 -16.91 17.53 -0.54
N LYS A 98 -16.01 18.25 -1.20
CA LYS A 98 -15.92 18.29 -2.67
C LYS A 98 -15.55 16.93 -3.24
N ARG A 99 -14.57 16.24 -2.64
CA ARG A 99 -14.20 14.87 -3.03
C ARG A 99 -15.37 13.89 -2.86
N VAL A 100 -16.10 13.98 -1.73
CA VAL A 100 -17.31 13.15 -1.51
C VAL A 100 -18.37 13.44 -2.57
N LEU A 101 -18.61 14.71 -2.91
CA LEU A 101 -19.57 15.09 -3.95
C LEU A 101 -19.16 14.55 -5.32
N THR A 102 -17.93 14.82 -5.76
CA THR A 102 -17.42 14.31 -7.05
C THR A 102 -17.48 12.79 -7.10
N ALA A 103 -17.06 12.09 -6.04
CA ALA A 103 -17.10 10.63 -5.98
C ALA A 103 -18.53 10.08 -6.04
N THR A 104 -19.47 10.74 -5.37
CA THR A 104 -20.89 10.39 -5.43
C THR A 104 -21.42 10.50 -6.86
N LEU A 105 -21.13 11.61 -7.55
CA LEU A 105 -21.57 11.83 -8.93
C LEU A 105 -20.89 10.86 -9.91
N ALA A 106 -19.58 10.66 -9.79
CA ALA A 106 -18.81 9.74 -10.63
C ALA A 106 -19.38 8.30 -10.55
N PHE A 107 -19.64 7.84 -9.33
CA PHE A 107 -20.17 6.50 -9.12
C PHE A 107 -21.64 6.38 -9.60
N GLN A 108 -22.50 7.37 -9.33
CA GLN A 108 -23.89 7.36 -9.80
C GLN A 108 -24.01 7.33 -11.33
N ARG A 109 -23.11 8.01 -12.06
CA ARG A 109 -23.08 7.96 -13.54
C ARG A 109 -22.81 6.55 -14.08
N GLN A 110 -22.05 5.75 -13.34
CA GLN A 110 -21.64 4.39 -13.74
C GLN A 110 -22.53 3.30 -13.12
N HIS A 111 -23.24 3.59 -12.04
CA HIS A 111 -24.07 2.61 -11.30
C HIS A 111 -25.14 1.89 -12.14
N PRO A 112 -25.85 2.53 -13.09
CA PRO A 112 -26.76 1.81 -14.00
C PRO A 112 -26.07 0.73 -14.83
N HIS A 113 -24.77 0.91 -15.11
CA HIS A 113 -23.94 -0.05 -15.81
C HIS A 113 -23.32 -1.09 -14.88
N MET A 114 -23.21 -0.87 -13.56
CA MET A 114 -22.72 -1.91 -12.64
C MET A 114 -23.65 -3.12 -12.54
N VAL A 115 -24.96 -2.94 -12.71
CA VAL A 115 -25.93 -4.05 -12.84
C VAL A 115 -25.63 -4.93 -14.08
N GLN A 116 -24.80 -4.43 -15.00
CA GLN A 116 -24.25 -5.14 -16.15
C GLN A 116 -22.72 -5.11 -16.09
N ALA A 117 -22.09 -6.06 -15.39
CA ALA A 117 -20.63 -6.20 -15.25
C ALA A 117 -19.81 -5.49 -16.37
N MET A 118 -19.25 -4.32 -16.05
CA MET A 118 -18.45 -3.56 -17.01
C MET A 118 -17.20 -4.37 -17.36
N ALA A 119 -16.89 -4.50 -18.64
CA ALA A 119 -15.71 -5.23 -19.09
C ALA A 119 -14.39 -4.59 -18.61
N ALA A 120 -14.38 -3.28 -18.35
CA ALA A 120 -13.27 -2.52 -17.80
C ALA A 120 -13.80 -1.33 -16.96
N PRO A 121 -14.00 -1.50 -15.65
CA PRO A 121 -14.46 -0.42 -14.78
C PRO A 121 -13.40 0.70 -14.67
N PRO A 122 -13.80 1.98 -14.53
CA PRO A 122 -12.85 3.08 -14.38
C PRO A 122 -11.91 2.89 -13.18
N SER A 123 -10.67 3.34 -13.31
CA SER A 123 -9.65 3.35 -12.24
C SER A 123 -9.38 4.75 -11.68
N HIS A 124 -10.22 5.72 -12.03
CA HIS A 124 -10.07 7.11 -11.62
C HIS A 124 -10.37 7.29 -10.12
N PRO A 125 -9.66 8.21 -9.41
CA PRO A 125 -9.82 8.42 -7.97
C PRO A 125 -11.24 8.78 -7.50
N ASP A 126 -12.05 9.43 -8.33
CA ASP A 126 -13.44 9.76 -8.01
C ASP A 126 -14.33 8.51 -8.00
N TYR A 127 -14.21 7.66 -9.02
CA TYR A 127 -14.95 6.42 -9.13
C TYR A 127 -14.53 5.41 -8.06
N THR A 128 -13.22 5.20 -7.85
CA THR A 128 -12.70 4.25 -6.86
C THR A 128 -13.15 4.63 -5.45
N LEU A 129 -13.08 5.93 -5.10
CA LEU A 129 -13.60 6.45 -3.85
C LEU A 129 -15.12 6.26 -3.74
N GLY A 130 -15.88 6.57 -4.79
CA GLY A 130 -17.34 6.43 -4.77
C GLY A 130 -17.79 4.97 -4.57
N ARG A 131 -17.12 4.03 -5.24
CA ARG A 131 -17.30 2.59 -5.03
C ARG A 131 -17.00 2.21 -3.59
N PHE A 132 -15.84 2.60 -3.06
CA PHE A 132 -15.45 2.33 -1.67
C PHE A 132 -16.51 2.85 -0.68
N MET A 133 -16.93 4.12 -0.82
CA MET A 133 -17.92 4.73 0.07
C MET A 133 -19.26 4.01 0.00
N THR A 134 -19.68 3.55 -1.18
CA THR A 134 -20.93 2.80 -1.36
C THR A 134 -20.89 1.46 -0.61
N THR A 135 -19.74 0.78 -0.56
CA THR A 135 -19.61 -0.46 0.23
C THR A 135 -19.83 -0.25 1.74
N LYS A 136 -19.72 0.99 2.24
CA LYS A 136 -19.93 1.34 3.64
C LYS A 136 -21.38 1.63 3.98
N SER A 137 -22.25 1.77 2.98
CA SER A 137 -23.67 2.05 3.22
C SER A 137 -24.39 0.81 3.76
N PRO A 138 -25.13 0.92 4.88
CA PRO A 138 -25.90 -0.19 5.43
C PRO A 138 -27.09 -0.57 4.54
N ASN A 139 -27.53 0.35 3.66
CA ASN A 139 -28.71 0.17 2.80
C ASN A 139 -28.40 -0.60 1.51
N ILE A 140 -27.12 -0.86 1.23
CA ILE A 140 -26.71 -1.64 0.05
C ILE A 140 -26.68 -3.13 0.43
N PRO A 141 -27.35 -4.01 -0.34
CA PRO A 141 -27.30 -5.45 -0.12
C PRO A 141 -25.87 -6.01 -0.11
N ASP A 142 -25.62 -7.04 0.71
CA ASP A 142 -24.27 -7.57 0.91
C ASP A 142 -23.71 -8.24 -0.36
N ASP A 143 -24.54 -8.88 -1.18
CA ASP A 143 -24.14 -9.46 -2.47
C ASP A 143 -23.61 -8.39 -3.45
N VAL A 144 -24.24 -7.22 -3.48
CA VAL A 144 -23.80 -6.06 -4.27
C VAL A 144 -22.50 -5.48 -3.70
N LYS A 145 -22.35 -5.42 -2.36
CA LYS A 145 -21.07 -5.03 -1.72
C LYS A 145 -19.95 -5.98 -2.10
N GLU A 146 -20.21 -7.28 -2.10
CA GLU A 146 -19.21 -8.28 -2.49
C GLU A 146 -18.83 -8.16 -3.97
N GLU A 147 -19.75 -7.77 -4.86
CA GLU A 147 -19.41 -7.46 -6.26
C GLU A 147 -18.47 -6.26 -6.38
N MET A 148 -18.77 -5.15 -5.71
CA MET A 148 -17.89 -3.98 -5.67
C MET A 148 -16.51 -4.31 -5.07
N LYS A 149 -16.46 -5.18 -4.05
CA LYS A 149 -15.18 -5.66 -3.49
C LYS A 149 -14.41 -6.52 -4.49
N ARG A 150 -15.08 -7.44 -5.20
CA ARG A 150 -14.45 -8.25 -6.26
C ARG A 150 -13.86 -7.36 -7.35
N GLU A 151 -14.58 -6.33 -7.77
CA GLU A 151 -14.09 -5.33 -8.73
C GLU A 151 -12.82 -4.62 -8.21
N ALA A 152 -12.85 -4.15 -6.96
CA ALA A 152 -11.69 -3.52 -6.33
C ALA A 152 -10.50 -4.47 -6.24
N TYR A 153 -10.72 -5.74 -5.89
CA TYR A 153 -9.67 -6.74 -5.77
C TYR A 153 -9.07 -7.09 -7.13
N GLU A 154 -9.89 -7.20 -8.17
CA GLU A 154 -9.40 -7.40 -9.52
C GLU A 154 -8.60 -6.21 -10.03
N GLN A 155 -8.99 -4.97 -9.72
CA GLN A 155 -8.18 -3.79 -10.05
C GLN A 155 -6.82 -3.81 -9.32
N ILE A 156 -6.79 -4.11 -8.01
CA ILE A 156 -5.53 -4.27 -7.26
C ILE A 156 -4.64 -5.33 -7.91
N ARG A 157 -5.23 -6.48 -8.26
CA ARG A 157 -4.54 -7.61 -8.88
C ARG A 157 -3.98 -7.23 -10.25
N GLN A 158 -4.78 -6.63 -11.12
CA GLN A 158 -4.35 -6.23 -12.46
C GLN A 158 -3.24 -5.18 -12.39
N THR A 159 -3.34 -4.15 -11.55
CA THR A 159 -2.29 -3.15 -11.40
C THR A 159 -0.98 -3.76 -10.91
N ALA A 160 -1.04 -4.76 -10.02
CA ALA A 160 0.14 -5.49 -9.59
C ALA A 160 0.74 -6.37 -10.69
N VAL A 161 -0.10 -7.01 -11.50
CA VAL A 161 0.33 -7.77 -12.69
C VAL A 161 1.00 -6.85 -13.70
N ASP A 162 0.42 -5.70 -14.00
CA ASP A 162 1.01 -4.71 -14.92
C ASP A 162 2.34 -4.18 -14.38
N THR A 163 2.43 -3.98 -13.06
CA THR A 163 3.69 -3.61 -12.38
C THR A 163 4.77 -4.66 -12.57
N LEU A 164 4.45 -5.94 -12.41
CA LEU A 164 5.41 -7.05 -12.50
C LEU A 164 5.71 -7.50 -13.94
N HIS A 165 4.75 -7.28 -14.84
CA HIS A 165 4.79 -7.70 -16.23
C HIS A 165 4.37 -6.57 -17.18
N PRO A 166 5.16 -5.47 -17.29
CA PRO A 166 4.79 -4.35 -18.14
C PRO A 166 4.57 -4.73 -19.60
N ALA A 167 5.29 -5.74 -20.12
CA ALA A 167 5.14 -6.24 -21.49
C ALA A 167 3.72 -6.74 -21.80
N GLY A 168 2.95 -7.18 -20.80
CA GLY A 168 1.56 -7.62 -20.94
C GLY A 168 0.53 -6.48 -20.96
N ILE A 169 0.93 -5.22 -20.76
CA ILE A 169 -0.01 -4.09 -20.76
C ILE A 169 -0.64 -3.94 -22.15
N PRO A 170 -1.98 -3.96 -22.26
CA PRO A 170 -2.73 -3.71 -23.50
C PRO A 170 -2.34 -2.39 -24.17
N ALA A 171 -2.35 -2.37 -25.51
CA ALA A 171 -1.90 -1.23 -26.30
C ALA A 171 -2.70 0.06 -26.04
N ASP A 172 -3.98 -0.03 -25.71
CA ASP A 172 -4.86 1.10 -25.36
C ASP A 172 -4.56 1.70 -23.98
N ARG A 173 -3.82 0.98 -23.13
CA ARG A 173 -3.33 1.46 -21.82
C ARG A 173 -1.85 1.86 -21.84
N ARG A 174 -1.18 1.77 -22.99
CA ARG A 174 0.20 2.22 -23.16
C ARG A 174 0.25 3.72 -23.39
N HIS A 175 1.21 4.38 -22.75
CA HIS A 175 1.46 5.78 -23.01
C HIS A 175 2.20 5.95 -24.36
N PRO A 176 1.91 7.00 -25.16
CA PRO A 176 2.64 7.28 -26.41
C PRO A 176 4.16 7.42 -26.26
N ASP A 177 4.62 7.66 -25.03
CA ASP A 177 6.04 7.83 -24.69
C ASP A 177 6.68 6.57 -24.08
N ALA A 178 6.00 5.42 -24.09
CA ALA A 178 6.49 4.17 -23.51
C ALA A 178 7.88 3.76 -24.04
N ASP A 179 8.10 3.93 -25.35
CA ASP A 179 9.33 3.52 -26.03
C ASP A 179 10.35 4.67 -26.20
N LYS A 180 10.04 5.87 -25.69
CA LYS A 180 10.96 7.01 -25.77
C LYS A 180 12.12 6.84 -24.79
N GLU A 181 13.28 7.41 -25.14
CA GLU A 181 14.49 7.41 -24.31
C GLU A 181 14.24 7.91 -22.87
N SER A 182 13.35 8.89 -22.71
CA SER A 182 12.94 9.44 -21.41
C SER A 182 12.30 8.40 -20.48
N THR A 183 11.68 7.37 -21.03
CA THR A 183 11.07 6.24 -20.30
C THR A 183 12.07 5.09 -20.19
N GLN A 184 12.74 4.75 -21.30
CA GLN A 184 13.67 3.60 -21.36
C GLN A 184 14.89 3.74 -20.43
N LYS A 185 15.31 4.97 -20.10
CA LYS A 185 16.37 5.19 -19.09
C LYS A 185 16.04 4.58 -17.72
N TRP A 186 14.77 4.33 -17.42
CA TRP A 186 14.32 3.73 -16.17
C TRP A 186 14.25 2.20 -16.20
N ALA A 187 14.52 1.56 -17.34
CA ALA A 187 14.31 0.12 -17.52
C ALA A 187 15.12 -0.73 -16.53
N SER A 188 16.36 -0.33 -16.19
CA SER A 188 17.17 -1.06 -15.21
C SER A 188 16.58 -0.97 -13.80
N GLN A 189 16.17 0.23 -13.38
CA GLN A 189 15.57 0.44 -12.06
C GLN A 189 14.23 -0.29 -11.94
N ASP A 190 13.39 -0.23 -12.97
CA ASP A 190 12.14 -0.97 -13.05
C ASP A 190 12.37 -2.48 -12.96
N LYS A 191 13.34 -3.01 -13.70
CA LYS A 191 13.70 -4.43 -13.65
C LYS A 191 14.10 -4.85 -12.24
N ASP A 192 15.02 -4.14 -11.59
CA ASP A 192 15.46 -4.46 -10.25
C ASP A 192 14.27 -4.43 -9.25
N ALA A 193 13.36 -3.46 -9.42
CA ALA A 193 12.18 -3.30 -8.56
C ALA A 193 11.18 -4.45 -8.73
N ARG A 194 10.95 -4.90 -9.97
CA ARG A 194 10.10 -6.05 -10.28
C ARG A 194 10.70 -7.35 -9.76
N GLU A 195 12.02 -7.52 -9.87
CA GLU A 195 12.70 -8.70 -9.32
C GLU A 195 12.58 -8.76 -7.79
N MET A 196 12.78 -7.63 -7.10
CA MET A 196 12.60 -7.55 -5.65
C MET A 196 11.14 -7.83 -5.25
N LEU A 197 10.16 -7.18 -5.88
CA LEU A 197 8.74 -7.38 -5.58
C LEU A 197 8.30 -8.83 -5.85
N THR A 198 8.77 -9.44 -6.95
CA THR A 198 8.52 -10.86 -7.26
C THR A 198 9.00 -11.76 -6.13
N LYS A 199 10.24 -11.56 -5.64
CA LYS A 199 10.80 -12.35 -4.55
C LYS A 199 10.08 -12.14 -3.22
N VAL A 200 9.65 -10.92 -2.93
CA VAL A 200 8.76 -10.64 -1.78
C VAL A 200 7.46 -11.42 -1.91
N LEU A 201 6.81 -11.40 -3.07
CA LEU A 201 5.56 -12.12 -3.29
C LEU A 201 5.74 -13.65 -3.22
N LEU A 202 6.87 -14.19 -3.66
CA LEU A 202 7.19 -15.61 -3.47
C LEU A 202 7.28 -15.98 -1.98
N ILE A 203 7.88 -15.12 -1.15
CA ILE A 203 7.90 -15.28 0.31
C ILE A 203 6.47 -15.24 0.88
N LEU A 204 5.68 -14.22 0.51
CA LEU A 204 4.33 -14.04 1.04
C LEU A 204 3.40 -15.21 0.64
N ARG A 205 3.44 -15.64 -0.63
CA ARG A 205 2.65 -16.77 -1.13
C ARG A 205 2.91 -18.06 -0.35
N ASN A 206 4.12 -18.22 0.18
CA ASN A 206 4.53 -19.44 0.88
C ASN A 206 4.45 -19.35 2.40
N GLY A 207 4.18 -18.18 3.00
CA GLY A 207 4.22 -18.03 4.46
C GLY A 207 3.37 -16.91 5.06
N LEU A 208 2.54 -16.21 4.29
CA LEU A 208 1.71 -15.12 4.80
C LEU A 208 0.68 -15.64 5.81
N LYS A 209 0.72 -15.08 7.02
CA LYS A 209 -0.29 -15.26 8.04
C LYS A 209 -0.94 -13.92 8.39
N LEU A 210 -2.25 -13.95 8.60
CA LEU A 210 -3.02 -12.79 9.05
C LEU A 210 -3.41 -12.95 10.51
N TYR A 211 -3.37 -11.86 11.27
CA TYR A 211 -3.84 -11.87 12.65
C TYR A 211 -5.37 -11.93 12.70
N ASP A 212 -5.89 -12.96 13.38
CA ASP A 212 -7.31 -13.11 13.72
C ASP A 212 -7.52 -12.63 15.16
N ALA A 213 -8.29 -11.55 15.33
CA ALA A 213 -8.53 -10.95 16.65
C ALA A 213 -9.41 -11.83 17.56
N GLY A 214 -10.30 -12.65 16.99
CA GLY A 214 -11.15 -13.58 17.74
C GLY A 214 -10.34 -14.72 18.33
N ARG A 215 -9.38 -15.26 17.55
CA ARG A 215 -8.47 -16.34 17.96
C ARG A 215 -7.22 -15.84 18.67
N LYS A 216 -6.91 -14.54 18.56
CA LYS A 216 -5.69 -13.90 19.05
C LYS A 216 -4.41 -14.58 18.54
N ALA A 217 -4.44 -15.02 17.29
CA ALA A 217 -3.38 -15.81 16.67
C ALA A 217 -3.21 -15.43 15.20
N HIS A 218 -2.01 -15.69 14.66
CA HIS A 218 -1.73 -15.61 13.24
C HIS A 218 -2.19 -16.90 12.56
N MET A 219 -3.09 -16.75 11.59
CA MET A 219 -3.66 -17.83 10.81
C MET A 219 -3.11 -17.79 9.39
N ASP A 220 -2.83 -18.95 8.81
CA ASP A 220 -2.59 -19.03 7.37
C ASP A 220 -3.77 -18.44 6.60
N ASP A 221 -3.48 -17.52 5.69
CA ASP A 221 -4.47 -16.95 4.79
C ASP A 221 -4.43 -17.64 3.43
N HIS A 222 -5.52 -18.30 3.06
CA HIS A 222 -5.71 -18.91 1.74
C HIS A 222 -6.85 -18.23 0.94
N GLY A 223 -7.60 -17.33 1.57
CA GLY A 223 -8.81 -16.77 0.98
C GLY A 223 -8.59 -15.46 0.24
N GLN A 224 -7.52 -14.73 0.56
CA GLN A 224 -7.29 -13.39 0.01
C GLN A 224 -6.06 -13.35 -0.90
N ASP A 225 -6.11 -12.43 -1.86
CA ASP A 225 -4.98 -12.13 -2.74
C ASP A 225 -3.75 -11.73 -1.92
N VAL A 226 -2.62 -12.40 -2.18
CA VAL A 226 -1.34 -12.14 -1.52
C VAL A 226 -0.95 -10.67 -1.61
N ILE A 227 -1.15 -10.01 -2.76
CA ILE A 227 -0.79 -8.61 -2.96
C ILE A 227 -1.57 -7.65 -2.04
N ARG A 228 -2.76 -8.02 -1.57
CA ARG A 228 -3.55 -7.17 -0.65
C ARG A 228 -2.88 -7.01 0.72
N ALA A 229 -1.93 -7.88 1.06
CA ALA A 229 -1.09 -7.69 2.24
C ALA A 229 -0.18 -6.45 2.13
N LEU A 230 0.24 -6.09 0.91
CA LEU A 230 1.11 -4.94 0.63
C LEU A 230 0.35 -3.72 0.11
N ALA A 231 -0.83 -3.91 -0.48
CA ALA A 231 -1.73 -2.82 -0.87
C ALA A 231 -2.36 -2.14 0.36
N HIS A 232 -3.15 -1.09 0.12
CA HIS A 232 -3.86 -0.36 1.19
C HIS A 232 -2.93 0.32 2.21
N GLY A 233 -1.65 0.51 1.90
CA GLY A 233 -0.63 0.93 2.88
C GLY A 233 -0.41 -0.11 3.98
N GLY A 234 -0.69 -1.39 3.68
CA GLY A 234 -0.34 -2.53 4.50
C GLY A 234 1.16 -2.80 4.47
N ARG A 235 1.68 -3.33 5.58
CA ARG A 235 3.05 -3.82 5.69
C ARG A 235 3.05 -5.22 6.26
N VAL A 236 3.96 -6.03 5.76
CA VAL A 236 4.20 -7.38 6.26
C VAL A 236 5.51 -7.38 7.02
N VAL A 237 5.49 -7.97 8.22
CA VAL A 237 6.71 -8.28 8.96
C VAL A 237 7.16 -9.68 8.55
N ILE A 238 8.40 -9.81 8.07
CA ILE A 238 9.08 -11.08 7.84
C ILE A 238 10.01 -11.30 9.03
N ASP A 239 9.69 -12.27 9.88
CA ASP A 239 10.50 -12.71 11.02
C ASP A 239 11.67 -13.57 10.53
N ILE A 240 12.89 -13.17 10.91
CA ILE A 240 14.14 -13.81 10.51
C ILE A 240 14.71 -14.54 11.74
N PRO A 241 14.95 -15.86 11.68
CA PRO A 241 15.50 -16.59 12.82
C PRO A 241 16.87 -16.02 13.23
N ALA A 242 17.24 -16.26 14.50
CA ALA A 242 18.59 -15.98 14.97
C ALA A 242 19.62 -16.77 14.15
N LEU A 243 20.82 -16.20 13.99
CA LEU A 243 21.88 -16.80 13.18
C LEU A 243 22.40 -18.09 13.81
N THR A 244 22.55 -19.12 12.99
CA THR A 244 23.40 -20.28 13.29
C THR A 244 24.78 -20.13 12.66
N ASP A 245 25.75 -20.95 13.07
CA ASP A 245 27.11 -20.90 12.57
C ASP A 245 27.17 -20.93 11.03
N GLY A 246 27.91 -19.98 10.45
CA GLY A 246 28.10 -19.86 8.99
C GLY A 246 27.00 -19.12 8.23
N GLN A 247 25.90 -18.68 8.87
CA GLN A 247 24.87 -17.87 8.22
C GLN A 247 25.22 -16.39 8.17
N SER A 248 24.78 -15.70 7.11
CA SER A 248 24.98 -14.26 6.96
C SER A 248 23.79 -13.50 7.56
N PRO A 249 24.02 -12.41 8.31
CA PRO A 249 22.93 -11.51 8.71
C PRO A 249 22.20 -10.90 7.51
N TYR A 250 22.78 -10.91 6.31
CA TYR A 250 22.22 -10.33 5.10
C TYR A 250 21.58 -11.34 4.15
N ASP A 251 21.45 -12.62 4.52
CA ASP A 251 20.95 -13.68 3.62
C ASP A 251 19.59 -13.32 2.98
N LEU A 252 18.67 -12.71 3.73
CA LEU A 252 17.38 -12.27 3.21
C LEU A 252 17.52 -11.05 2.29
N THR A 253 18.30 -10.05 2.68
CA THR A 253 18.45 -8.82 1.87
C THR A 253 19.25 -9.06 0.60
N ASP A 254 20.20 -9.99 0.63
CA ASP A 254 20.95 -10.46 -0.54
C ASP A 254 20.05 -11.24 -1.48
N PHE A 255 19.20 -12.15 -0.96
CA PHE A 255 18.20 -12.85 -1.77
C PHE A 255 17.32 -11.86 -2.53
N LEU A 256 16.81 -10.83 -1.84
CA LEU A 256 15.95 -9.81 -2.42
C LEU A 256 16.66 -8.84 -3.38
N GLY A 257 18.01 -8.86 -3.45
CA GLY A 257 18.79 -7.88 -4.21
C GLY A 257 18.85 -6.49 -3.56
N VAL A 258 18.46 -6.39 -2.29
CA VAL A 258 18.49 -5.14 -1.50
C VAL A 258 19.91 -4.76 -1.14
N THR A 259 20.74 -5.77 -0.87
CA THR A 259 22.15 -5.62 -0.52
C THR A 259 23.05 -6.37 -1.48
N GLN A 260 24.28 -5.87 -1.64
CA GLN A 260 25.32 -6.49 -2.45
C GLN A 260 26.69 -6.43 -1.76
N PRO A 261 27.62 -7.37 -2.05
CA PRO A 261 28.98 -7.32 -1.56
C PRO A 261 29.69 -6.02 -1.97
N VAL A 262 30.55 -5.49 -1.09
CA VAL A 262 31.46 -4.39 -1.44
C VAL A 262 32.68 -4.97 -2.17
N PRO A 263 32.96 -4.62 -3.44
CA PRO A 263 33.96 -5.30 -4.27
C PRO A 263 35.41 -5.27 -3.76
N GLU A 264 35.78 -4.30 -2.95
CA GLU A 264 37.19 -3.95 -2.66
C GLU A 264 37.71 -4.40 -1.28
N ARG A 265 36.90 -5.08 -0.45
CA ARG A 265 37.39 -5.66 0.81
C ARG A 265 37.55 -7.16 0.69
N GLN A 266 38.80 -7.61 0.71
CA GLN A 266 39.12 -9.03 0.88
C GLN A 266 38.66 -9.51 2.25
N ASP A 267 37.90 -10.60 2.19
CA ASP A 267 37.38 -11.34 3.32
C ASP A 267 38.53 -11.90 4.18
N THR A 268 38.68 -11.42 5.41
CA THR A 268 39.71 -11.92 6.32
C THR A 268 39.24 -13.04 7.24
N ALA A 269 37.97 -13.49 7.18
CA ALA A 269 37.49 -14.59 8.06
C ALA A 269 36.14 -15.24 7.71
N GLY A 270 35.49 -14.96 6.58
CA GLY A 270 34.14 -15.43 6.25
C GLY A 270 33.03 -14.77 7.07
N GLN A 271 33.35 -13.81 7.93
CA GLN A 271 32.45 -13.32 8.99
C GLN A 271 32.08 -11.84 8.89
N ASP A 272 32.76 -11.07 8.04
CA ASP A 272 32.61 -9.60 7.99
C ASP A 272 32.39 -9.12 6.55
N GLN A 273 31.40 -9.70 5.87
CA GLN A 273 30.98 -9.20 4.56
C GLN A 273 30.18 -7.90 4.76
N THR A 274 30.87 -6.77 4.78
CA THR A 274 30.21 -5.46 4.68
C THR A 274 29.40 -5.42 3.39
N ARG A 275 28.09 -5.23 3.53
CA ARG A 275 27.16 -5.04 2.42
C ARG A 275 26.91 -3.56 2.19
N GLN A 276 26.70 -3.21 0.93
CA GLN A 276 26.16 -1.91 0.52
C GLN A 276 24.77 -2.09 -0.09
N PRO A 277 23.93 -1.04 -0.14
CA PRO A 277 22.68 -1.08 -0.88
C PRO A 277 22.92 -1.47 -2.36
N GLY A 278 21.96 -2.19 -2.93
CA GLY A 278 21.91 -2.44 -4.37
C GLY A 278 21.82 -1.12 -5.17
N PRO A 279 22.14 -1.14 -6.47
CA PRO A 279 22.28 0.08 -7.30
C PRO A 279 21.01 0.93 -7.35
N SER A 280 19.84 0.27 -7.30
CA SER A 280 18.53 0.90 -7.39
C SER A 280 17.85 1.08 -6.02
N VAL A 281 18.58 0.83 -4.92
CA VAL A 281 18.10 0.94 -3.54
C VAL A 281 18.61 2.23 -2.92
N THR A 282 17.69 3.03 -2.37
CA THR A 282 18.03 4.30 -1.74
C THR A 282 17.95 4.19 -0.21
N PRO A 283 18.93 4.73 0.54
CA PRO A 283 18.77 4.94 1.97
C PRO A 283 17.67 5.98 2.22
N ARG A 284 16.94 5.84 3.32
CA ARG A 284 15.87 6.76 3.69
C ARG A 284 16.22 7.58 4.93
N ASP A 285 15.85 8.86 4.90
CA ASP A 285 16.01 9.76 6.03
C ASP A 285 14.99 9.49 7.16
N PHE A 286 13.84 8.89 6.85
CA PHE A 286 12.79 8.57 7.83
C PHE A 286 11.83 7.46 7.37
N ALA A 287 11.21 6.80 8.35
CA ALA A 287 10.06 5.91 8.18
C ALA A 287 8.93 6.33 9.14
N THR A 288 7.68 6.31 8.66
CA THR A 288 6.49 6.69 9.47
C THR A 288 6.05 5.57 10.41
N HIS A 289 6.63 4.37 10.27
CA HIS A 289 6.37 3.17 11.05
C HIS A 289 7.68 2.49 11.47
N ARG A 290 7.71 1.92 12.68
CA ARG A 290 8.90 1.25 13.26
C ARG A 290 8.54 -0.14 13.80
N THR A 291 9.49 -1.06 13.81
CA THR A 291 9.33 -2.38 14.43
C THR A 291 10.13 -2.44 15.73
N LYS A 292 9.46 -2.72 16.85
CA LYS A 292 10.11 -3.03 18.13
C LYS A 292 10.17 -4.54 18.32
N ILE A 293 11.35 -5.08 18.61
CA ILE A 293 11.56 -6.50 18.93
C ILE A 293 11.67 -6.63 20.45
N THR A 294 10.80 -7.42 21.10
CA THR A 294 11.00 -7.80 22.51
C THR A 294 11.91 -9.01 22.60
N GLU A 295 12.66 -9.16 23.69
CA GLU A 295 13.48 -10.37 23.92
C GLU A 295 12.63 -11.64 24.00
N ASP A 296 13.25 -12.75 23.63
CA ASP A 296 12.79 -14.09 24.00
C ASP A 296 12.78 -14.20 25.53
N LYS A 297 11.66 -14.61 26.11
CA LYS A 297 11.57 -14.93 27.55
C LYS A 297 11.04 -16.34 27.71
N ASP A 298 11.76 -17.15 28.48
CA ASP A 298 11.32 -18.47 28.92
C ASP A 298 10.84 -19.38 27.78
N GLY A 299 11.62 -19.47 26.69
CA GLY A 299 11.30 -20.32 25.53
C GLY A 299 10.16 -19.78 24.64
N LYS A 300 9.71 -18.53 24.85
CA LYS A 300 8.73 -17.87 23.99
C LYS A 300 9.43 -16.87 23.06
N PRO A 301 9.22 -16.96 21.74
CA PRO A 301 9.77 -16.00 20.80
C PRO A 301 9.38 -14.56 21.15
N GLY A 302 10.33 -13.65 20.99
CA GLY A 302 10.16 -12.22 21.04
C GLY A 302 9.04 -11.76 20.13
N LYS A 303 8.24 -10.80 20.59
CA LYS A 303 7.16 -10.23 19.80
C LYS A 303 7.69 -9.03 19.02
N PHE A 304 7.40 -9.01 17.72
CA PHE A 304 7.47 -7.81 16.92
C PHE A 304 6.28 -6.92 17.26
N GLN A 305 6.48 -5.61 17.33
CA GLN A 305 5.39 -4.64 17.46
C GLN A 305 5.65 -3.51 16.48
N GLU A 306 4.74 -3.30 15.53
CA GLU A 306 4.72 -2.08 14.75
C GLU A 306 4.31 -0.93 15.69
N GLU A 307 4.97 0.22 15.58
CA GLU A 307 4.57 1.46 16.26
C GLU A 307 4.50 2.58 15.20
N GLY A 308 3.47 3.44 15.27
CA GLY A 308 3.25 4.53 14.31
C GLY A 308 3.61 5.91 14.86
N GLU A 309 3.86 6.85 13.93
CA GLU A 309 3.97 8.32 14.06
C GLU A 309 4.73 8.91 15.27
N LEU A 310 5.99 9.29 15.04
CA LEU A 310 6.73 10.39 15.68
C LEU A 310 7.70 10.98 14.63
N PRO A 311 7.99 12.30 14.62
CA PRO A 311 8.86 12.92 13.63
C PRO A 311 10.33 12.54 13.83
N ALA A 312 11.10 12.81 12.78
CA ALA A 312 12.53 12.59 12.64
C ALA A 312 13.38 13.13 13.81
N ALA A 313 14.50 12.44 14.09
CA ALA A 313 15.69 12.86 14.85
C ALA A 313 15.88 12.47 16.35
N VAL A 314 14.88 12.38 17.24
CA VAL A 314 15.23 12.62 18.68
C VAL A 314 15.19 11.44 19.66
N LYS A 315 14.63 10.27 19.35
CA LYS A 315 14.84 9.09 20.21
C LYS A 315 15.41 7.93 19.43
N ASN A 316 16.63 8.16 18.98
CA ASN A 316 17.71 7.36 19.49
C ASN A 316 17.31 5.94 20.02
N PHE A 317 17.85 4.93 19.35
CA PHE A 317 19.02 4.33 19.98
C PHE A 317 18.77 3.63 21.32
N PHE A 318 17.59 3.05 21.56
CA PHE A 318 17.53 1.96 22.54
C PHE A 318 17.98 0.68 21.86
N SER A 319 19.22 0.72 21.36
CA SER A 319 20.10 -0.42 21.44
C SER A 319 20.05 -0.86 22.89
N LYS A 320 19.41 -2.00 23.14
CA LYS A 320 19.97 -2.86 24.19
C LYS A 320 21.44 -3.03 23.82
N ALA A 321 22.33 -2.90 24.81
CA ALA A 321 23.75 -3.06 24.61
C ALA A 321 24.02 -4.28 23.70
N GLY A 322 24.46 -4.03 22.45
CA GLY A 322 24.76 -5.06 21.46
C GLY A 322 23.91 -5.12 20.17
N SER A 323 22.78 -4.40 20.03
CA SER A 323 21.96 -4.41 18.79
C SER A 323 22.28 -3.22 17.87
N LYS A 324 22.58 -3.46 16.58
CA LYS A 324 22.74 -2.40 15.55
C LYS A 324 21.38 -1.74 15.24
N PRO A 325 21.34 -0.42 14.93
CA PRO A 325 20.11 0.24 14.51
C PRO A 325 19.54 -0.37 13.22
N PRO A 326 18.22 -0.32 13.00
CA PRO A 326 17.62 -0.82 11.78
C PRO A 326 18.05 0.02 10.57
N LEU A 327 18.22 -0.64 9.42
CA LEU A 327 18.50 -0.02 8.14
C LEU A 327 17.17 0.37 7.47
N LEU A 328 17.01 1.67 7.18
CA LEU A 328 15.87 2.21 6.45
C LEU A 328 16.24 2.36 4.98
N MET A 329 15.60 1.57 4.13
CA MET A 329 15.87 1.51 2.70
C MET A 329 14.55 1.60 1.94
N GLY A 330 14.65 1.89 0.64
CA GLY A 330 13.51 1.81 -0.23
C GLY A 330 13.88 1.73 -1.69
N MET A 331 12.86 1.46 -2.50
CA MET A 331 13.00 1.29 -3.93
C MET A 331 11.72 1.71 -4.62
N ASP A 332 11.84 2.59 -5.61
CA ASP A 332 10.69 3.07 -6.36
C ASP A 332 10.19 2.00 -7.33
N ILE A 333 8.87 1.86 -7.42
CA ILE A 333 8.20 0.95 -8.35
C ILE A 333 7.41 1.76 -9.38
N ALA A 334 7.25 1.21 -10.57
CA ALA A 334 6.30 1.70 -11.56
C ALA A 334 4.93 1.04 -11.31
N GLY A 335 4.19 1.50 -10.29
CA GLY A 335 2.86 0.95 -9.97
C GLY A 335 1.87 1.17 -11.12
N GLY A 336 1.44 0.08 -11.75
CA GLY A 336 0.68 0.07 -13.02
C GLY A 336 1.54 -0.21 -14.26
N GLY A 337 2.85 -0.40 -14.06
CA GLY A 337 3.83 -0.86 -15.04
C GLY A 337 4.50 0.23 -15.85
N LEU A 338 5.82 0.08 -16.07
CA LEU A 338 6.63 1.03 -16.81
C LEU A 338 6.07 1.30 -18.23
N GLY A 339 5.88 2.58 -18.55
CA GLY A 339 5.37 3.01 -19.86
C GLY A 339 3.86 2.85 -20.04
N GLY A 340 3.13 2.39 -19.02
CA GLY A 340 1.67 2.52 -18.98
C GLY A 340 1.23 3.98 -18.81
N SER A 341 -0.02 4.26 -19.15
CA SER A 341 -0.68 5.53 -18.82
C SER A 341 -1.39 5.42 -17.48
N ASP A 342 -1.23 6.42 -16.62
CA ASP A 342 -2.09 6.57 -15.43
C ASP A 342 -3.44 7.21 -15.78
N TRP A 343 -4.31 7.38 -14.78
CA TRP A 343 -5.65 7.97 -14.93
C TRP A 343 -5.65 9.44 -15.38
N ASN A 344 -4.51 10.15 -15.28
CA ASN A 344 -4.36 11.50 -15.85
C ASN A 344 -3.85 11.45 -17.30
N GLY A 345 -3.50 10.27 -17.81
CA GLY A 345 -2.83 10.07 -19.09
C GLY A 345 -1.33 10.34 -19.03
N ASP A 346 -0.72 10.41 -17.84
CA ASP A 346 0.72 10.61 -17.68
C ASP A 346 1.46 9.26 -17.70
N VAL A 347 2.73 9.26 -18.11
CA VAL A 347 3.54 8.04 -18.19
C VAL A 347 3.96 7.54 -16.81
N ILE A 348 3.72 6.26 -16.52
CA ILE A 348 4.10 5.60 -15.27
C ILE A 348 5.60 5.27 -15.27
N LEU A 349 6.31 5.71 -14.22
CA LEU A 349 7.77 5.57 -14.05
C LEU A 349 8.15 5.15 -12.61
N PRO A 350 9.27 4.45 -12.40
CA PRO A 350 9.79 4.14 -11.06
C PRO A 350 10.59 5.31 -10.50
N ASN A 351 9.96 6.47 -10.32
CA ASN A 351 10.62 7.69 -9.80
C ASN A 351 10.06 8.15 -8.44
N GLY A 352 9.33 7.26 -7.77
CA GLY A 352 8.69 7.48 -6.48
C GLY A 352 7.30 8.11 -6.55
N SER A 353 6.83 8.52 -7.73
CA SER A 353 5.49 9.13 -7.91
C SER A 353 4.38 8.10 -8.09
N TRP A 354 4.72 6.92 -8.62
CA TRP A 354 3.81 5.78 -8.83
C TRP A 354 4.15 4.59 -7.93
N GLY A 355 4.61 4.88 -6.72
CA GLY A 355 4.82 3.87 -5.68
C GLY A 355 6.26 3.71 -5.24
N HIS A 356 6.40 3.22 -4.02
CA HIS A 356 7.68 3.03 -3.37
C HIS A 356 7.60 1.85 -2.40
N MET A 357 8.50 0.88 -2.54
CA MET A 357 8.66 -0.19 -1.57
C MET A 357 9.46 0.32 -0.37
N LEU A 358 8.83 0.35 0.81
CA LEU A 358 9.48 0.59 2.09
C LEU A 358 10.12 -0.69 2.58
N LEU A 359 11.38 -0.60 3.01
CA LEU A 359 12.14 -1.69 3.63
C LEU A 359 12.73 -1.21 4.95
N VAL A 360 12.30 -1.82 6.06
CA VAL A 360 12.86 -1.58 7.40
C VAL A 360 13.49 -2.87 7.89
N PHE A 361 14.82 -2.92 7.84
CA PHE A 361 15.57 -4.14 8.10
C PHE A 361 16.31 -4.08 9.44
N GLN A 362 15.99 -5.01 10.33
CA GLN A 362 16.73 -5.27 11.56
C GLN A 362 17.52 -6.56 11.41
N GLN A 363 18.84 -6.46 11.51
CA GLN A 363 19.74 -7.61 11.35
C GLN A 363 19.51 -8.65 12.47
N PRO A 364 19.40 -9.95 12.12
CA PRO A 364 19.51 -11.01 13.11
C PRO A 364 20.94 -11.09 13.68
N THR A 365 21.07 -11.64 14.88
CA THR A 365 22.36 -11.98 15.50
C THR A 365 22.32 -13.43 15.96
N ALA A 366 23.45 -13.98 16.43
CA ALA A 366 23.49 -15.31 17.04
C ALA A 366 22.59 -15.45 18.29
N LYS A 367 22.14 -14.34 18.89
CA LYS A 367 21.32 -14.33 20.12
C LYS A 367 19.91 -13.78 19.91
N THR A 368 19.66 -13.10 18.79
CA THR A 368 18.40 -12.35 18.58
C THR A 368 17.91 -12.56 17.16
N LYS A 369 16.61 -12.80 17.03
CA LYS A 369 15.92 -12.77 15.73
C LYS A 369 16.09 -11.40 15.05
N GLY A 370 16.00 -11.41 13.73
CA GLY A 370 15.94 -10.21 12.89
C GLY A 370 14.53 -9.98 12.36
N SER A 371 14.34 -8.90 11.60
CA SER A 371 13.10 -8.72 10.85
C SER A 371 13.30 -7.86 9.62
N LEU A 372 12.44 -8.08 8.62
CA LEU A 372 12.24 -7.16 7.52
C LEU A 372 10.77 -6.75 7.49
N LEU A 373 10.48 -5.47 7.70
CA LEU A 373 9.16 -4.91 7.40
C LEU A 373 9.17 -4.40 5.96
N VAL A 374 8.26 -4.92 5.15
CA VAL A 374 8.08 -4.56 3.74
C VAL A 374 6.66 -4.04 3.52
N GLY A 375 6.52 -2.97 2.74
CA GLY A 375 5.22 -2.44 2.33
C GLY A 375 5.31 -1.61 1.06
N ILE A 376 4.20 -1.48 0.33
CA ILE A 376 4.11 -0.59 -0.83
C ILE A 376 3.44 0.70 -0.38
N GLU A 377 4.24 1.77 -0.34
CA GLU A 377 3.77 3.12 -0.08
C GLU A 377 3.32 3.78 -1.38
N THR A 378 2.34 4.69 -1.28
CA THR A 378 1.83 5.44 -2.45
C THR A 378 2.92 6.29 -3.10
N LEU A 379 3.87 6.81 -2.30
CA LEU A 379 4.93 7.70 -2.77
C LEU A 379 6.24 7.45 -2.03
N ALA A 380 7.35 7.74 -2.71
CA ALA A 380 8.64 7.92 -2.05
C ALA A 380 8.65 9.23 -1.22
N PRO A 381 9.52 9.33 -0.20
CA PRO A 381 9.79 10.60 0.46
C PRO A 381 10.07 11.72 -0.55
N HIS A 382 9.41 12.88 -0.38
CA HIS A 382 9.53 14.07 -1.22
C HIS A 382 9.03 13.94 -2.67
N ALA A 383 8.54 12.77 -3.10
CA ALA A 383 7.91 12.62 -4.41
C ALA A 383 6.54 13.33 -4.47
N LYS A 384 6.14 13.71 -5.69
CA LYS A 384 4.83 14.30 -5.98
C LYS A 384 3.92 13.21 -6.51
N SER A 385 2.74 13.01 -5.93
CA SER A 385 1.77 12.08 -6.53
C SER A 385 1.11 12.69 -7.77
N PRO A 386 0.62 11.84 -8.68
CA PRO A 386 -0.34 12.21 -9.73
C PRO A 386 -1.64 12.84 -9.22
N VAL A 387 -1.93 12.75 -7.91
CA VAL A 387 -3.16 13.29 -7.29
C VAL A 387 -2.94 14.54 -6.44
N GLY A 388 -1.80 15.22 -6.59
CA GLY A 388 -1.55 16.50 -5.93
C GLY A 388 -1.12 16.44 -4.46
N TYR A 389 -0.79 15.26 -3.94
CA TYR A 389 -0.18 15.04 -2.63
C TYR A 389 1.36 15.00 -2.70
N GLU A 390 2.02 15.44 -1.63
CA GLU A 390 3.48 15.41 -1.48
C GLU A 390 3.84 14.76 -0.14
N HIS A 391 4.68 13.73 -0.17
CA HIS A 391 5.06 13.00 1.04
C HIS A 391 6.18 13.72 1.81
N LYS A 392 5.81 14.62 2.71
CA LYS A 392 6.72 15.35 3.61
C LYS A 392 7.02 14.56 4.88
N ALA A 393 8.09 14.92 5.61
CA ALA A 393 8.41 14.33 6.92
C ALA A 393 7.31 14.52 7.98
N THR A 394 6.40 15.48 7.77
CA THR A 394 5.22 15.70 8.62
C THR A 394 3.98 14.93 8.18
N SER A 395 4.09 14.12 7.13
CA SER A 395 3.00 13.29 6.64
C SER A 395 2.59 12.25 7.69
N SER A 396 1.29 12.11 7.84
CA SER A 396 0.66 11.19 8.80
C SER A 396 -0.35 10.33 8.07
N GLU A 397 -0.78 9.22 8.67
CA GLU A 397 -1.93 8.47 8.15
C GLU A 397 -3.18 9.37 8.09
N ALA A 398 -3.22 10.43 8.90
CA ALA A 398 -4.30 11.42 8.87
C ALA A 398 -4.27 12.35 7.63
N THR A 399 -3.12 12.55 6.98
CA THR A 399 -2.96 13.50 5.85
C THR A 399 -2.53 12.85 4.53
N ALA A 400 -2.13 11.58 4.55
CA ALA A 400 -1.74 10.84 3.36
C ALA A 400 -2.95 10.41 2.51
N ASN A 401 -2.72 10.12 1.23
CA ASN A 401 -3.73 9.56 0.33
C ASN A 401 -4.36 8.30 0.97
N ASP A 402 -5.69 8.22 0.94
CA ASP A 402 -6.43 7.09 1.50
C ASP A 402 -6.42 5.89 0.54
N GLU A 403 -6.17 6.11 -0.75
CA GLU A 403 -5.94 5.09 -1.77
C GLU A 403 -4.42 4.89 -2.00
N SER A 404 -4.01 3.63 -2.05
CA SER A 404 -2.64 3.24 -2.43
C SER A 404 -2.46 3.28 -3.94
N VAL A 405 -1.22 3.28 -4.42
CA VAL A 405 -0.95 3.22 -5.88
C VAL A 405 -1.48 1.95 -6.56
N LEU A 406 -1.75 0.90 -5.78
CA LEU A 406 -2.37 -0.33 -6.26
C LEU A 406 -3.91 -0.30 -6.13
N HIS A 407 -4.54 0.87 -6.01
CA HIS A 407 -6.00 1.05 -5.81
C HIS A 407 -6.60 0.54 -4.48
N GLY A 408 -5.76 0.04 -3.57
CA GLY A 408 -6.25 -0.36 -2.25
C GLY A 408 -6.54 0.82 -1.32
N HIS A 409 -7.75 0.92 -0.76
CA HIS A 409 -8.09 1.90 0.29
C HIS A 409 -7.65 1.46 1.70
N LYS A 410 -7.04 2.35 2.49
CA LYS A 410 -6.56 2.06 3.84
C LYS A 410 -7.62 1.49 4.80
N GLY A 411 -8.90 1.82 4.58
CA GLY A 411 -10.03 1.29 5.35
C GLY A 411 -10.29 -0.21 5.14
N ASP A 412 -9.70 -0.84 4.11
CA ASP A 412 -9.93 -2.24 3.72
C ASP A 412 -8.67 -3.11 3.86
N LYS A 413 -7.73 -2.68 4.71
CA LYS A 413 -6.53 -3.42 5.08
C LYS A 413 -6.91 -4.83 5.60
N VAL A 414 -6.25 -5.85 5.06
CA VAL A 414 -6.35 -7.25 5.54
C VAL A 414 -5.70 -7.44 6.94
N GLY A 415 -6.25 -8.37 7.74
CA GLY A 415 -5.77 -8.70 9.08
C GLY A 415 -6.30 -7.75 10.17
N ASP A 416 -6.90 -8.32 11.22
CA ASP A 416 -7.65 -7.58 12.25
C ASP A 416 -6.78 -7.02 13.39
N GLY A 417 -5.46 -7.24 13.31
CA GLY A 417 -4.52 -6.84 14.33
C GLY A 417 -4.36 -5.33 14.44
N LYS A 418 -4.07 -4.83 15.64
CA LYS A 418 -3.50 -3.49 15.82
C LYS A 418 -2.00 -3.55 15.51
N LEU A 419 -1.34 -2.40 15.41
CA LEU A 419 0.10 -2.31 15.13
C LEU A 419 0.96 -3.25 16.01
N LYS A 420 0.62 -3.36 17.31
CA LYS A 420 1.32 -4.25 18.27
C LYS A 420 1.13 -5.76 18.03
N ASP A 421 0.16 -6.14 17.21
CA ASP A 421 -0.22 -7.53 16.94
C ASP A 421 0.40 -8.05 15.63
N ASN A 422 1.06 -7.16 14.85
CA ASN A 422 1.52 -7.39 13.47
C ASN A 422 0.43 -8.03 12.61
N SER A 423 -0.47 -7.22 12.04
CA SER A 423 -1.65 -7.75 11.34
C SER A 423 -1.32 -8.74 10.20
N ARG A 424 -0.08 -8.67 9.66
CA ARG A 424 0.45 -9.54 8.61
C ARG A 424 1.87 -9.98 8.98
N LEU A 425 2.13 -11.28 8.98
CA LEU A 425 3.38 -11.88 9.41
C LEU A 425 3.81 -12.99 8.44
N VAL A 426 5.12 -13.13 8.22
CA VAL A 426 5.74 -14.34 7.68
C VAL A 426 6.82 -14.77 8.65
N GLU A 427 6.92 -16.07 8.95
CA GLU A 427 7.97 -16.62 9.81
C GLU A 427 8.90 -17.50 8.97
N LEU A 428 10.14 -17.05 8.73
CA LEU A 428 11.10 -17.84 7.93
C LEU A 428 11.50 -19.16 8.61
N SER A 429 11.29 -19.28 9.93
CA SER A 429 11.42 -20.56 10.63
C SER A 429 10.42 -21.61 10.19
N ASP A 430 9.30 -21.25 9.55
CA ASP A 430 8.38 -22.24 8.98
C ASP A 430 8.92 -22.82 7.68
N PHE A 431 9.81 -22.10 7.00
CA PHE A 431 10.38 -22.54 5.73
C PHE A 431 11.49 -23.57 5.93
N THR A 432 12.14 -23.57 7.09
CA THR A 432 13.09 -24.63 7.44
C THR A 432 12.40 -26.00 7.47
N GLN A 433 11.13 -26.06 7.88
CA GLN A 433 10.35 -27.30 7.91
C GLN A 433 9.91 -27.76 6.51
N LYS A 434 9.86 -26.84 5.53
CA LYS A 434 9.44 -27.11 4.16
C LYS A 434 10.57 -27.60 3.26
N HIS A 435 11.83 -27.42 3.68
CA HIS A 435 13.01 -27.87 2.94
C HIS A 435 13.70 -29.04 3.65
N SER A 436 14.03 -30.09 2.91
CA SER A 436 14.59 -31.34 3.45
C SER A 436 15.88 -31.16 4.26
N GLY A 437 16.68 -30.14 3.92
CA GLY A 437 17.90 -29.77 4.64
C GLY A 437 17.74 -28.76 5.79
N GLY A 438 16.51 -28.38 6.16
CA GLY A 438 16.29 -27.47 7.30
C GLY A 438 16.73 -26.02 7.09
N ASN A 439 16.99 -25.60 5.85
CA ASN A 439 17.55 -24.30 5.52
C ASN A 439 16.52 -23.42 4.78
N TRP A 440 16.01 -22.40 5.47
CA TRP A 440 15.02 -21.47 4.90
C TRP A 440 15.57 -20.71 3.69
N ARG A 441 16.87 -20.40 3.66
CA ARG A 441 17.50 -19.66 2.56
C ARG A 441 17.53 -20.51 1.30
N ALA A 442 17.84 -21.81 1.44
CA ALA A 442 17.81 -22.76 0.33
C ALA A 442 16.39 -22.91 -0.25
N PHE A 443 15.37 -23.01 0.61
CA PHE A 443 13.97 -23.01 0.18
C PHE A 443 13.62 -21.77 -0.68
N LEU A 444 14.06 -20.58 -0.28
CA LEU A 444 13.84 -19.37 -1.08
C LEU A 444 14.56 -19.39 -2.43
N ASP A 445 15.78 -19.96 -2.48
CA ASP A 445 16.49 -20.16 -3.75
C ASP A 445 15.73 -21.11 -4.68
N GLU A 446 15.23 -22.22 -4.17
CA GLU A 446 14.43 -23.18 -4.93
C GLU A 446 13.17 -22.52 -5.48
N LEU A 447 12.40 -21.79 -4.65
CA LEU A 447 11.22 -21.06 -5.10
C LEU A 447 11.53 -20.07 -6.23
N ASN A 448 12.64 -19.33 -6.11
CA ASN A 448 13.07 -18.38 -7.12
C ASN A 448 13.55 -19.09 -8.40
N GLN A 449 14.28 -20.20 -8.29
CA GLN A 449 14.71 -21.00 -9.44
C GLN A 449 13.51 -21.60 -10.18
N GLU A 450 12.55 -22.18 -9.47
CA GLU A 450 11.30 -22.70 -10.05
C GLU A 450 10.52 -21.61 -10.76
N TRP A 451 10.42 -20.42 -10.15
CA TRP A 451 9.78 -19.27 -10.77
C TRP A 451 10.46 -18.87 -12.08
N VAL A 452 11.79 -18.73 -12.07
CA VAL A 452 12.58 -18.41 -13.28
C VAL A 452 12.39 -19.49 -14.36
N GLN A 453 12.37 -20.77 -13.99
CA GLN A 453 12.13 -21.88 -14.91
C GLN A 453 10.71 -21.85 -15.51
N LYS A 454 9.69 -21.49 -14.72
CA LYS A 454 8.32 -21.31 -15.22
C LYS A 454 8.26 -20.15 -16.22
N LEU A 455 8.88 -19.01 -15.90
CA LEU A 455 8.93 -17.85 -16.81
C LEU A 455 9.68 -18.19 -18.11
N ALA A 456 10.78 -18.94 -18.05
CA ALA A 456 11.55 -19.34 -19.22
C ALA A 456 10.77 -20.23 -20.22
N LYS A 457 9.65 -20.84 -19.79
CA LYS A 457 8.74 -21.63 -20.63
C LYS A 457 7.62 -20.80 -21.27
N THR A 458 7.63 -19.48 -21.10
CA THR A 458 6.62 -18.55 -21.62
C THR A 458 7.29 -17.43 -22.41
N GLU A 459 6.57 -16.81 -23.33
CA GLU A 459 7.04 -15.63 -24.06
C GLU A 459 6.74 -14.33 -23.27
N ASP A 460 7.58 -13.31 -23.40
CA ASP A 460 7.32 -12.02 -22.75
C ASP A 460 6.17 -11.29 -23.44
N GLY A 461 5.14 -10.90 -22.69
CA GLY A 461 3.91 -10.30 -23.20
C GLY A 461 2.81 -11.32 -23.50
N SER A 462 3.07 -12.62 -23.26
CA SER A 462 2.09 -13.69 -23.48
C SER A 462 1.06 -13.80 -22.35
N LYS A 463 -0.11 -14.35 -22.66
CA LYS A 463 -1.18 -14.62 -21.68
C LYS A 463 -0.76 -15.70 -20.68
N GLU A 464 0.08 -16.64 -21.10
CA GLU A 464 0.66 -17.68 -20.27
C GLU A 464 1.58 -17.07 -19.19
N ARG A 465 2.39 -16.07 -19.56
CA ARG A 465 3.21 -15.32 -18.60
C ARG A 465 2.35 -14.47 -17.66
N GLU A 466 1.33 -13.79 -18.21
CA GLU A 466 0.37 -13.05 -17.39
C GLU A 466 -0.30 -13.95 -16.34
N ALA A 467 -0.70 -15.17 -16.72
CA ALA A 467 -1.33 -16.13 -15.83
C ALA A 467 -0.41 -16.52 -14.65
N LEU A 468 0.90 -16.67 -14.88
CA LEU A 468 1.88 -16.91 -13.81
C LEU A 468 1.91 -15.74 -12.81
N TYR A 469 1.93 -14.49 -13.30
CA TYR A 469 1.92 -13.32 -12.42
C TYR A 469 0.60 -13.16 -11.68
N ARG A 470 -0.53 -13.42 -12.35
CA ARG A 470 -1.87 -13.47 -11.71
C ARG A 470 -1.92 -14.49 -10.59
N GLU A 471 -1.34 -15.67 -10.81
CA GLU A 471 -1.19 -16.67 -9.76
C GLU A 471 -0.34 -16.13 -8.60
N LEU A 472 0.82 -15.54 -8.88
CA LEU A 472 1.75 -15.03 -7.87
C LEU A 472 1.10 -14.00 -6.94
N VAL A 473 0.32 -13.06 -7.48
CA VAL A 473 -0.33 -11.98 -6.70
C VAL A 473 -1.68 -12.39 -6.09
N GLY A 474 -2.32 -13.43 -6.62
CA GLY A 474 -3.65 -13.89 -6.24
C GLY A 474 -3.67 -14.73 -4.95
N PRO A 475 -4.78 -15.42 -4.66
CA PRO A 475 -4.92 -16.23 -3.45
C PRO A 475 -3.92 -17.39 -3.38
N ARG A 476 -3.59 -17.82 -2.16
CA ARG A 476 -2.77 -19.02 -1.92
C ARG A 476 -3.60 -20.27 -2.16
N GLN A 477 -3.02 -21.26 -2.81
CA GLN A 477 -3.65 -22.59 -2.93
C GLN A 477 -3.69 -23.26 -1.54
N ILE A 478 -4.70 -24.10 -1.30
CA ILE A 478 -4.88 -24.87 -0.06
C ILE A 478 -3.95 -26.08 -0.06
#